data_AF-A0A953PG88-F1
#
_entry.id   AF-A0A953PG88-F1
#
_cell.length_a   1.000
_cell.length_b   1.000
_cell.length_c   1.000
_cell.angle_alpha   90.00
_cell.angle_beta   90.00
_cell.angle_gamma   90.00
#
_symmetry.space_group_name_H-M   'P 1'
#
loop_
_entity.id
_entity.type
_entity.pdbx_description
1 polymer ?
#
loop_
_entity_poly.entity_id
_entity_poly.type
_entity_poly.pdbx_seq_one_letter_code
_entity_poly.pdbx_strand_id
1 'polypeptide(L)'
;MSLSQLNTVLGEKFSMPADKEDRGCFYVSSSKHPRISFMIEDGRFVRIDVESAGVATSEGIQVGDSESRALKVYGPRLKIEAHAYTGPEGHYLTARSKDGRFGVRFETDQEKITMFYAGRYDAIQYIEGCQ
;
A
#
# COMPACT_ATOMS: atom_id res chain seq x y z
N MET A 1 -4.09 -14.17 -0.09
CA MET A 1 -5.50 -14.64 -0.19
C MET A 1 -5.96 -14.47 -1.63
N SER A 2 -6.91 -15.27 -2.11
CA SER A 2 -7.48 -15.11 -3.47
C SER A 2 -8.48 -13.96 -3.54
N LEU A 3 -8.81 -13.49 -4.75
CA LEU A 3 -9.87 -12.50 -4.97
C LEU A 3 -11.22 -12.95 -4.37
N SER A 4 -11.55 -14.24 -4.50
CA SER A 4 -12.77 -14.81 -3.93
C SER A 4 -12.77 -14.74 -2.39
N GLN A 5 -11.65 -15.02 -1.74
CA GLN A 5 -11.52 -14.87 -0.29
C GLN A 5 -11.64 -13.40 0.14
N LEU A 6 -11.03 -12.48 -0.62
CA LEU A 6 -11.16 -11.04 -0.37
C LEU A 6 -12.63 -10.59 -0.43
N ASN A 7 -13.36 -11.01 -1.47
CA ASN A 7 -14.79 -10.76 -1.62
C ASN A 7 -15.60 -11.25 -0.41
N THR A 8 -15.33 -12.46 0.06
CA THR A 8 -16.00 -13.01 1.26
C THR A 8 -15.72 -12.18 2.50
N VAL A 9 -14.46 -11.79 2.73
CA VAL A 9 -14.06 -11.02 3.93
C VAL A 9 -14.68 -9.63 3.93
N LEU A 10 -14.70 -8.95 2.78
CA LEU A 10 -15.22 -7.57 2.68
C LEU A 10 -16.74 -7.52 2.44
N GLY A 11 -17.35 -8.66 2.15
CA GLY A 11 -18.74 -8.72 1.67
C GLY A 11 -18.92 -7.87 0.41
N GLU A 12 -17.96 -7.95 -0.50
CA GLU A 12 -17.89 -7.22 -1.77
C GLU A 12 -17.91 -8.23 -2.94
N LYS A 13 -18.10 -7.73 -4.16
CA LYS A 13 -18.18 -8.56 -5.38
C LYS A 13 -17.25 -8.04 -6.47
N PHE A 14 -15.95 -8.07 -6.20
CA PHE A 14 -14.94 -7.76 -7.20
C PHE A 14 -14.83 -8.88 -8.25
N SER A 15 -14.56 -8.49 -9.48
CA SER A 15 -14.36 -9.39 -10.62
C SER A 15 -13.00 -9.14 -11.26
N MET A 16 -12.46 -10.16 -11.92
CA MET A 16 -11.29 -9.98 -12.80
C MET A 16 -11.67 -9.15 -14.02
N PRO A 17 -10.71 -8.43 -14.63
CA PRO A 17 -10.90 -7.78 -15.92
C PRO A 17 -11.37 -8.76 -17.01
N ALA A 18 -12.19 -8.24 -17.94
CA ALA A 18 -12.69 -9.03 -19.05
C ALA A 18 -11.55 -9.46 -19.98
N ASP A 19 -10.66 -8.52 -20.30
CA ASP A 19 -9.49 -8.73 -21.14
C ASP A 19 -8.44 -9.56 -20.40
N LYS A 20 -7.90 -10.58 -21.08
CA LYS A 20 -6.98 -11.53 -20.45
C LYS A 20 -5.63 -10.90 -20.10
N GLU A 21 -5.20 -9.92 -20.88
CA GLU A 21 -3.94 -9.22 -20.72
C GLU A 21 -3.90 -8.47 -19.39
N ASP A 22 -5.03 -7.88 -18.99
CA ASP A 22 -5.19 -7.15 -17.72
C ASP A 22 -5.36 -8.06 -16.48
N ARG A 23 -5.49 -9.38 -16.65
CA ARG A 23 -5.73 -10.30 -15.51
C ARG A 23 -4.48 -10.58 -14.69
N GLY A 24 -3.30 -10.28 -15.23
CA GLY A 24 -2.02 -10.49 -14.54
C GLY A 24 -1.88 -9.60 -13.31
N CYS A 25 -2.20 -8.31 -13.44
CA CYS A 25 -2.21 -7.35 -12.35
C CYS A 25 -3.30 -6.31 -12.58
N PHE A 26 -4.18 -6.09 -11.60
CA PHE A 26 -5.22 -5.07 -11.68
C PHE A 26 -5.62 -4.56 -10.29
N TYR A 27 -6.29 -3.42 -10.27
CA TYR A 27 -6.86 -2.85 -9.05
C TYR A 27 -8.36 -3.10 -8.95
N VAL A 28 -8.84 -3.24 -7.72
CA VAL A 28 -10.27 -3.21 -7.39
C VAL A 28 -10.51 -2.24 -6.24
N SER A 29 -11.62 -1.50 -6.31
CA SER A 29 -11.96 -0.48 -5.32
C SER A 29 -13.21 -0.86 -4.55
N SER A 30 -13.20 -0.71 -3.23
CA SER A 30 -14.36 -0.99 -2.39
C SER A 30 -15.31 0.20 -2.34
N SER A 31 -16.60 -0.07 -2.54
CA SER A 31 -17.65 0.93 -2.33
C SER A 31 -17.78 1.33 -0.86
N LYS A 32 -17.52 0.40 0.06
CA LYS A 32 -17.56 0.62 1.52
C LYS A 32 -16.32 1.32 2.07
N HIS A 33 -15.20 1.22 1.37
CA HIS A 33 -13.93 1.82 1.77
C HIS A 33 -13.36 2.65 0.61
N PRO A 34 -13.92 3.84 0.33
CA PRO A 34 -13.58 4.62 -0.86
C PRO A 34 -12.17 5.23 -0.84
N ARG A 35 -11.46 5.11 0.28
CA ARG A 35 -10.09 5.65 0.46
C ARG A 35 -8.99 4.62 0.26
N ILE A 36 -9.37 3.39 -0.07
CA ILE A 36 -8.42 2.30 -0.28
C ILE A 36 -8.70 1.60 -1.61
N SER A 37 -7.63 1.25 -2.30
CA SER A 37 -7.68 0.36 -3.46
C SER A 37 -6.90 -0.92 -3.15
N PHE A 38 -7.30 -2.03 -3.78
CA PHE A 38 -6.68 -3.33 -3.59
C PHE A 38 -6.02 -3.76 -4.89
N MET A 39 -4.71 -3.96 -4.84
CA MET A 39 -3.94 -4.53 -5.93
C MET A 39 -4.05 -6.06 -5.91
N ILE A 40 -4.47 -6.61 -7.03
CA ILE A 40 -4.60 -8.04 -7.29
C ILE A 40 -3.54 -8.42 -8.31
N GLU A 41 -2.71 -9.40 -7.98
CA GLU A 41 -1.68 -9.94 -8.86
C GLU A 41 -1.85 -11.47 -8.92
N ASP A 42 -1.88 -12.03 -10.13
CA ASP A 42 -2.14 -13.46 -10.38
C ASP A 42 -3.39 -13.98 -9.63
N GLY A 43 -4.46 -13.17 -9.61
CA GLY A 43 -5.72 -13.49 -8.94
C GLY A 43 -5.65 -13.50 -7.40
N ARG A 44 -4.57 -13.00 -6.82
CA ARG A 44 -4.35 -12.90 -5.37
C ARG A 44 -4.27 -11.44 -4.94
N PHE A 45 -4.89 -11.15 -3.80
CA PHE A 45 -4.70 -9.86 -3.15
C PHE A 45 -3.27 -9.77 -2.59
N VAL A 46 -2.56 -8.70 -2.98
CA VAL A 46 -1.14 -8.52 -2.64
C VAL A 46 -0.84 -7.20 -1.92
N ARG A 47 -1.61 -6.13 -2.15
CA ARG A 47 -1.29 -4.79 -1.64
C ARG A 47 -2.54 -3.90 -1.54
N ILE A 48 -2.61 -3.08 -0.49
CA ILE A 48 -3.60 -2.01 -0.32
C ILE A 48 -2.88 -0.70 -0.53
N ASP A 49 -3.48 0.19 -1.31
CA ASP A 49 -3.00 1.57 -1.46
C ASP A 49 -3.96 2.52 -0.77
N VAL A 50 -3.39 3.46 -0.01
CA VAL A 50 -4.11 4.47 0.74
C VAL A 50 -3.57 5.84 0.36
N GLU A 51 -4.36 6.59 -0.39
CA GLU A 51 -3.96 7.87 -1.00
C GLU A 51 -4.55 9.10 -0.29
N SER A 52 -5.38 8.88 0.74
CA SER A 52 -6.04 9.98 1.45
C SER A 52 -6.20 9.70 2.94
N ALA A 53 -6.31 10.79 3.72
CA ALA A 53 -6.45 10.73 5.16
C ALA A 53 -7.75 10.04 5.60
N GLY A 54 -7.76 9.47 6.82
CA GLY A 54 -8.93 8.79 7.38
C GLY A 54 -8.88 7.25 7.27
N VAL A 55 -7.72 6.69 6.94
CA VAL A 55 -7.36 5.29 7.17
C VAL A 55 -5.96 5.28 7.80
N ALA A 56 -5.84 4.60 8.94
CA ALA A 56 -4.59 4.50 9.66
C ALA A 56 -4.06 3.06 9.64
N THR A 57 -2.73 2.95 9.67
CA THR A 57 -2.04 1.70 9.98
C THR A 57 -2.39 1.22 11.39
N SER A 58 -2.08 -0.04 11.71
CA SER A 58 -2.27 -0.59 13.06
C SER A 58 -1.46 0.15 14.14
N GLU A 59 -0.43 0.89 13.75
CA GLU A 59 0.37 1.73 14.66
C GLU A 59 -0.07 3.20 14.66
N GLY A 60 -1.18 3.55 13.99
CA GLY A 60 -1.80 4.87 14.05
C GLY A 60 -1.14 5.95 13.18
N ILE A 61 -0.34 5.54 12.18
CA ILE A 61 0.15 6.43 11.12
C ILE A 61 -0.84 6.45 9.95
N GLN A 62 -1.12 7.64 9.41
CA GLN A 62 -1.99 7.85 8.25
C GLN A 62 -1.44 8.90 7.28
N VAL A 63 -2.06 9.03 6.10
CA VAL A 63 -1.80 10.12 5.16
C VAL A 63 -2.00 11.49 5.83
N GLY A 64 -1.06 12.41 5.61
CA GLY A 64 -0.99 13.74 6.23
C GLY A 64 -0.13 13.82 7.50
N ASP A 65 0.22 12.68 8.11
CA ASP A 65 1.19 12.65 9.21
C ASP A 65 2.59 13.07 8.72
N SER A 66 3.44 13.54 9.64
CA SER A 66 4.83 13.86 9.31
C SER A 66 5.71 12.61 9.23
N GLU A 67 6.75 12.69 8.41
CA GLU A 67 7.83 11.70 8.37
C GLU A 67 8.43 11.48 9.76
N SER A 68 8.66 12.56 10.52
CA SER A 68 9.16 12.51 11.89
C SER A 68 8.25 11.73 12.85
N ARG A 69 6.93 11.71 12.63
CA ARG A 69 5.98 10.91 13.42
C ARG A 69 6.10 9.43 13.08
N ALA A 70 6.20 9.09 11.79
CA ALA A 70 6.45 7.72 11.35
C ALA A 70 7.77 7.18 11.91
N LEU A 71 8.83 7.99 11.90
CA LEU A 71 10.13 7.65 12.50
C LEU A 71 10.04 7.39 14.00
N LYS A 72 9.24 8.17 14.75
CA LYS A 72 9.02 7.92 16.19
C LYS A 72 8.26 6.63 16.46
N VAL A 73 7.27 6.30 15.62
CA VAL A 73 6.40 5.12 15.80
C VAL A 73 7.10 3.83 15.39
N TYR A 74 7.67 3.80 14.19
CA TYR A 74 8.30 2.60 13.66
C TYR A 74 9.78 2.45 14.09
N GLY A 75 10.46 3.56 14.36
CA GLY A 75 11.83 3.59 14.85
C GLY A 75 12.81 2.91 13.88
N PRO A 76 13.73 2.08 14.39
CA PRO A 76 14.78 1.44 13.58
C PRO A 76 14.24 0.40 12.58
N ARG A 77 12.92 0.14 12.58
CA ARG A 77 12.28 -0.75 11.59
C ARG A 77 12.12 -0.08 10.23
N LEU A 78 12.20 1.26 10.14
CA LEU A 78 12.11 1.96 8.87
C LEU A 78 13.45 1.99 8.16
N LYS A 79 13.43 1.50 6.92
CA LYS A 79 14.43 1.81 5.90
C LYS A 79 13.97 3.04 5.14
N ILE A 80 14.83 4.05 5.04
CA ILE A 80 14.57 5.32 4.35
C ILE A 80 15.36 5.32 3.04
N GLU A 81 14.68 5.61 1.93
CA GLU A 81 15.28 5.73 0.61
C GLU A 81 14.72 6.96 -0.09
N ALA A 82 15.49 7.62 -0.96
CA ALA A 82 14.98 8.75 -1.72
C ALA A 82 13.85 8.30 -2.65
N HIS A 83 12.83 9.15 -2.80
CA HIS A 83 11.73 8.90 -3.73
C HIS A 83 12.23 8.95 -5.17
N ALA A 84 11.71 8.06 -6.03
CA ALA A 84 12.20 7.93 -7.41
C ALA A 84 11.93 9.18 -8.26
N TYR A 85 10.88 9.94 -7.93
CA TYR A 85 10.41 11.09 -8.72
C TYR A 85 10.53 12.44 -8.00
N THR A 86 10.49 12.45 -6.67
CA THR A 86 10.47 13.68 -5.86
C THR A 86 11.69 13.77 -4.94
N GLY A 87 12.62 12.82 -5.04
CA GLY A 87 13.89 12.89 -4.36
C GLY A 87 14.68 14.14 -4.79
N PRO A 88 15.41 14.79 -3.87
CA PRO A 88 15.66 14.37 -2.49
C PRO A 88 14.58 14.78 -1.47
N GLU A 89 13.58 15.57 -1.85
CA GLU A 89 12.59 16.12 -0.92
C GLU A 89 11.56 15.07 -0.44
N GLY A 90 11.26 14.09 -1.31
CA GLY A 90 10.42 12.95 -0.98
C GLY A 90 11.21 11.69 -0.64
N HIS A 91 10.63 10.84 0.20
CA HIS A 91 11.22 9.56 0.62
C HIS A 91 10.25 8.39 0.53
N TYR A 92 10.83 7.21 0.44
CA TYR A 92 10.19 5.96 0.77
C TYR A 92 10.59 5.54 2.18
N LEU A 93 9.61 5.35 3.07
CA LEU A 93 9.82 4.82 4.42
C LEU A 93 9.23 3.42 4.48
N THR A 94 10.08 2.39 4.51
CA THR A 94 9.63 0.99 4.44
C THR A 94 9.87 0.27 5.75
N ALA A 95 8.83 -0.30 6.36
CA ALA A 95 8.93 -1.22 7.49
C ALA A 95 8.54 -2.64 7.07
N ARG A 96 9.41 -3.59 7.40
CA ARG A 96 9.23 -5.03 7.09
C ARG A 96 8.73 -5.79 8.31
N SER A 97 7.81 -6.76 8.11
CA SER A 97 7.40 -7.68 9.16
C SER A 97 8.54 -8.60 9.59
N LYS A 98 8.47 -9.14 10.82
CA LYS A 98 9.51 -10.04 11.36
C LYS A 98 9.75 -11.30 10.51
N ASP A 99 8.67 -11.84 9.93
CA ASP A 99 8.74 -13.01 9.03
C ASP A 99 9.13 -12.63 7.58
N GLY A 100 9.30 -11.34 7.31
CA GLY A 100 9.74 -10.80 6.03
C GLY A 100 8.73 -10.89 4.89
N ARG A 101 7.52 -11.43 5.13
CA ARG A 101 6.51 -11.67 4.10
C ARG A 101 5.66 -10.44 3.80
N PHE A 102 5.50 -9.54 4.77
CA PHE A 102 4.64 -8.37 4.67
C PHE A 102 5.41 -7.10 5.04
N GLY A 103 4.78 -5.96 4.80
CA GLY A 103 5.29 -4.69 5.26
C GLY A 103 4.31 -3.55 5.05
N VAL A 104 4.77 -2.38 5.46
CA VAL A 104 4.16 -1.09 5.13
C VAL A 104 5.23 -0.21 4.49
N ARG A 105 4.87 0.53 3.45
CA ARG A 105 5.74 1.53 2.83
C ARG A 105 4.97 2.84 2.74
N PHE A 106 5.55 3.90 3.25
CA PHE A 106 5.03 5.26 3.13
C PHE A 106 5.78 5.96 2.00
N GLU A 107 5.07 6.78 1.24
CA GLU A 107 5.68 7.80 0.41
C GLU A 107 5.53 9.14 1.11
N THR A 108 6.60 9.93 1.09
CA THR A 108 6.60 11.28 1.61
C THR A 108 6.98 12.28 0.55
N ASP A 109 6.47 13.50 0.72
CA ASP A 109 6.91 14.69 0.01
C ASP A 109 6.85 15.86 0.99
N GLN A 110 7.87 16.73 0.98
CA GLN A 110 7.98 17.86 1.90
C GLN A 110 7.71 17.48 3.37
N GLU A 111 8.34 16.40 3.83
CA GLU A 111 8.22 15.84 5.19
C GLU A 111 6.82 15.30 5.59
N LYS A 112 5.90 15.14 4.64
CA LYS A 112 4.53 14.67 4.87
C LYS A 112 4.27 13.37 4.14
N ILE A 113 3.58 12.45 4.81
CA ILE A 113 3.09 11.23 4.18
C ILE A 113 1.98 11.58 3.21
N THR A 114 2.19 11.32 1.93
CA THR A 114 1.24 11.59 0.84
C THR A 114 0.39 10.35 0.55
N MET A 115 0.98 9.17 0.65
CA MET A 115 0.29 7.89 0.51
C MET A 115 1.05 6.77 1.23
N PHE A 116 0.40 5.64 1.44
CA PHE A 116 1.08 4.45 1.93
C PHE A 116 0.47 3.16 1.40
N TYR A 117 1.30 2.12 1.46
CA TYR A 117 1.01 0.78 0.99
C TYR A 117 1.12 -0.20 2.14
N ALA A 118 0.21 -1.17 2.19
CA ALA A 118 0.30 -2.29 3.12
C ALA A 118 0.01 -3.60 2.40
N GLY A 119 0.87 -4.60 2.56
CA GLY A 119 0.72 -5.84 1.81
C GLY A 119 1.94 -6.74 1.86
N ARG A 120 2.06 -7.61 0.85
CA ARG A 120 3.25 -8.43 0.68
C ARG A 120 4.48 -7.54 0.48
N TYR A 121 5.60 -7.95 1.06
CA TYR A 121 6.80 -7.11 1.10
C TYR A 121 7.37 -6.80 -0.29
N ASP A 122 7.21 -7.71 -1.25
CA ASP A 122 7.58 -7.51 -2.66
C ASP A 122 6.65 -6.49 -3.35
N ALA A 123 5.34 -6.69 -3.25
CA ALA A 123 4.33 -5.84 -3.91
C ALA A 123 4.35 -4.38 -3.43
N ILE A 124 4.61 -4.13 -2.15
CA ILE A 124 4.74 -2.75 -1.63
C ILE A 124 5.99 -2.02 -2.15
N GLN A 125 6.92 -2.69 -2.85
CA GLN A 125 8.08 -2.03 -3.45
C GLN A 125 7.81 -1.49 -4.85
N TYR A 126 6.70 -1.87 -5.48
CA TYR A 126 6.40 -1.44 -6.84
C TYR A 126 6.14 0.06 -6.87
N ILE A 127 6.85 0.76 -7.76
CA ILE A 127 6.71 2.20 -7.94
C ILE A 127 5.41 2.51 -8.69
N GLU A 128 5.13 1.79 -9.78
CA GLU A 128 3.97 2.04 -10.66
C GLU A 128 2.72 1.19 -10.33
N GLY A 129 2.83 0.22 -9.41
CA GLY A 129 1.77 -0.76 -9.17
C GLY A 129 1.60 -1.73 -10.35
N CYS A 130 0.36 -1.88 -10.84
CA CYS A 130 0.06 -2.69 -12.04
C CYS A 130 0.25 -1.86 -13.31
N GLN A 131 0.86 -2.47 -14.34
CA GLN A 131 1.09 -1.89 -15.67
C GLN A 131 0.32 -2.65 -16.74
#